data_AF-A0A8C5WXD0-F1
#
_entry.id   AF-A0A8C5WXD0-F1
#
_cell.length_a   1.000
_cell.length_b   1.000
_cell.length_c   1.000
_cell.angle_alpha   90.00
_cell.angle_beta   90.00
_cell.angle_gamma   90.00
#
_symmetry.space_group_name_H-M   'P 1'
#
loop_
_entity.id
_entity.type
_entity.pdbx_description
1 polymer ?
#
loop_
_entity_poly.entity_id
_entity_poly.type
_entity_poly.pdbx_seq_one_letter_code
_entity_poly.pdbx_strand_id
1 'polypeptide(L)'
;INHPVIPMITSAGSFISSLLNTFSPLISSMPCDMHIVNLRTIQSKVNSGPSEEAALILHRKGFDCRFANTDLGLLCSTTQGKLKVHKLFNKFHVESLISTSLSLMHSFPDARNISEISMNPMEINTYRIQLR
;
A
#
# COMPACT_ATOMS: atom_id res chain seq x y z
N ILE A 1 9.84 -17.43 -2.58
CA ILE A 1 8.79 -16.77 -1.76
C ILE A 1 9.42 -15.54 -1.13
N ASN A 2 9.05 -14.33 -1.58
CA ASN A 2 9.72 -13.09 -1.17
C ASN A 2 9.04 -12.36 0.01
N HIS A 3 7.82 -12.78 0.36
CA HIS A 3 7.01 -12.18 1.42
C HIS A 3 6.40 -13.30 2.29
N PRO A 4 7.20 -13.97 3.13
CA PRO A 4 6.70 -15.03 4.00
C PRO A 4 5.84 -14.45 5.14
N VAL A 5 5.03 -15.32 5.76
CA VAL A 5 4.34 -14.98 7.01
C VAL A 5 5.36 -14.86 8.14
N ILE A 6 5.26 -13.79 8.93
CA ILE A 6 6.15 -13.53 10.07
C ILE A 6 5.41 -13.94 11.35
N PRO A 7 5.77 -15.08 11.99
CA PRO A 7 5.19 -15.44 13.27
C PRO A 7 5.76 -14.56 14.39
N MET A 8 4.88 -14.09 15.28
CA MET A 8 5.26 -13.34 16.48
C MET A 8 4.74 -14.07 17.72
N ILE A 9 5.60 -14.24 18.73
CA ILE A 9 5.28 -14.93 19.98
C ILE A 9 5.21 -13.88 21.09
N THR A 10 4.17 -13.94 21.91
CA THR A 10 4.00 -13.07 23.08
C THR A 10 3.77 -13.90 24.34
N SER A 11 4.30 -13.44 25.47
CA SER A 11 4.08 -14.05 26.78
C SER A 11 2.82 -13.48 27.42
N ALA A 12 1.88 -14.33 27.83
CA ALA A 12 0.67 -13.91 28.54
C ALA A 12 0.99 -13.41 29.96
N GLY A 13 1.43 -12.15 30.08
CA GLY A 13 1.58 -11.44 31.36
C GLY A 13 0.28 -10.79 31.80
N SER A 14 0.13 -10.56 33.10
CA SER A 14 -1.05 -9.98 33.78
C SER A 14 -1.43 -8.54 33.37
N PHE A 15 -0.80 -7.97 32.33
CA PHE A 15 -0.96 -6.59 31.86
C PHE A 15 -1.42 -6.46 30.40
N ILE A 16 -1.74 -7.56 29.71
CA ILE A 16 -2.21 -7.49 28.32
C ILE A 16 -3.73 -7.25 28.33
N SER A 17 -4.13 -5.97 28.25
CA SER A 17 -5.50 -5.60 27.89
C SER A 17 -5.86 -6.24 26.55
N SER A 18 -6.80 -7.19 26.58
CA SER A 18 -7.47 -7.87 25.45
C SER A 18 -6.70 -7.90 24.12
N LEU A 19 -6.10 -9.05 23.79
CA LEU A 19 -5.51 -9.28 22.47
C LEU A 19 -6.60 -9.17 21.39
N LEU A 20 -6.36 -8.38 20.34
CA LEU A 20 -7.24 -8.39 19.17
C LEU A 20 -6.98 -9.69 18.39
N ASN A 21 -8.05 -10.47 18.17
CA ASN A 21 -7.94 -11.74 17.44
C ASN A 21 -7.59 -11.56 15.95
N THR A 22 -7.81 -10.37 15.39
CA THR A 22 -7.54 -10.10 13.96
C THR A 22 -7.23 -8.63 13.75
N PHE A 23 -6.19 -8.36 12.95
CA PHE A 23 -5.89 -7.04 12.40
C PHE A 23 -5.98 -7.10 10.87
N SER A 24 -6.96 -6.40 10.31
CA SER A 24 -7.09 -6.20 8.87
C SER A 24 -7.00 -4.70 8.58
N PRO A 25 -5.88 -4.18 8.03
CA PRO A 25 -5.72 -2.77 7.74
C PRO A 25 -6.42 -2.34 6.42
N LEU A 26 -6.77 -3.31 5.57
CA LEU A 26 -7.41 -3.07 4.28
C LEU A 26 -8.93 -3.26 4.38
N ILE A 27 -9.68 -2.48 3.60
CA ILE A 27 -11.14 -2.63 3.46
C ILE A 27 -11.49 -3.91 2.69
N SER A 28 -10.68 -4.24 1.68
CA SER A 28 -10.83 -5.44 0.85
C SER A 28 -9.46 -5.98 0.46
N SER A 29 -9.41 -7.23 0.02
CA SER A 29 -8.18 -7.85 -0.47
C SER A 29 -7.60 -7.08 -1.65
N MET A 30 -6.27 -6.97 -1.70
CA MET A 30 -5.58 -6.29 -2.79
C MET A 30 -5.77 -7.04 -4.13
N PRO A 31 -5.91 -6.34 -5.27
CA PRO A 31 -5.98 -6.98 -6.59
C PRO A 31 -4.74 -7.83 -6.88
N CYS A 32 -4.88 -8.93 -7.63
CA CYS A 32 -3.76 -9.85 -7.88
C CYS A 32 -2.57 -9.18 -8.60
N ASP A 33 -2.85 -8.18 -9.43
CA ASP A 33 -1.86 -7.45 -10.22
C ASP A 33 -1.24 -6.27 -9.48
N MET A 34 -1.65 -5.99 -8.25
CA MET A 34 -1.20 -4.81 -7.50
C MET A 34 -0.47 -5.23 -6.22
N HIS A 35 0.68 -4.61 -5.97
CA HIS A 35 1.52 -4.94 -4.83
C HIS A 35 2.02 -3.68 -4.11
N ILE A 36 1.80 -3.62 -2.80
CA ILE A 36 2.42 -2.60 -1.94
C ILE A 36 3.86 -3.04 -1.69
N VAL A 37 4.80 -2.42 -2.40
CA VAL A 37 6.24 -2.70 -2.25
C VAL A 37 6.77 -2.07 -0.96
N ASN A 38 6.25 -0.89 -0.61
CA ASN A 38 6.63 -0.21 0.62
C ASN A 38 5.50 0.70 1.09
N LEU A 39 5.28 0.72 2.41
CA LEU A 39 4.48 1.72 3.10
C LEU A 39 5.25 2.13 4.35
N ARG A 40 5.81 3.34 4.34
CA ARG A 40 6.62 3.87 5.46
C ARG A 40 6.21 5.28 5.82
N THR A 41 6.14 5.60 7.11
CA THR A 41 5.93 6.96 7.58
C THR A 41 7.15 7.83 7.28
N ILE A 42 6.93 9.10 6.98
CA ILE A 42 7.99 10.12 6.84
C ILE A 42 8.28 10.68 8.24
N GLN A 43 9.53 11.08 8.49
CA GLN A 43 9.90 11.66 9.77
C GLN A 43 9.34 13.08 9.90
N SER A 44 8.83 13.43 11.09
CA SER A 44 8.42 14.80 11.37
C SER A 44 9.61 15.75 11.39
N LYS A 45 9.42 16.97 10.87
CA LYS A 45 10.43 18.04 10.93
C LYS A 45 10.49 18.72 12.29
N VAL A 46 9.41 18.63 13.07
CA VAL A 46 9.25 19.35 14.34
C VAL A 46 9.52 18.45 15.54
N ASN A 47 9.11 17.17 15.44
CA ASN A 47 9.25 16.18 16.52
C ASN A 47 10.14 15.02 16.07
N SER A 48 10.71 14.27 17.02
CA SER A 48 11.49 13.06 16.72
C SER A 48 10.66 11.85 16.24
N GLY A 49 9.34 12.01 16.12
CA GLY A 49 8.39 10.94 15.76
C GLY A 49 8.01 10.88 14.26
N PRO A 50 7.12 9.94 13.90
CA PRO A 50 6.52 9.91 12.57
C PRO A 50 5.69 11.17 12.33
N SER A 51 5.64 11.62 11.08
CA SER A 51 4.72 12.66 10.62
C SER A 51 3.37 12.06 10.23
N GLU A 52 2.40 12.94 9.97
CA GLU A 52 1.12 12.61 9.32
C GLU A 52 1.27 12.30 7.83
N GLU A 53 2.48 11.98 7.36
CA GLU A 53 2.74 11.66 5.96
C GLU A 53 3.42 10.30 5.84
N ALA A 54 3.11 9.58 4.77
CA ALA A 54 3.75 8.32 4.44
C ALA A 54 4.13 8.25 2.97
N ALA A 55 5.14 7.43 2.70
CA ALA A 55 5.54 7.00 1.37
C ALA A 55 4.83 5.70 1.05
N LEU A 56 4.05 5.69 -0.03
CA LEU A 56 3.39 4.51 -0.59
C LEU A 56 4.03 4.18 -1.93
N ILE A 57 4.68 3.03 -2.03
CA ILE A 57 5.27 2.52 -3.27
C ILE A 57 4.43 1.34 -3.75
N LEU A 58 3.86 1.48 -4.95
CA LEU A 58 3.05 0.46 -5.59
C LEU A 58 3.76 -0.08 -6.82
N HIS A 59 3.60 -1.37 -7.06
CA HIS A 59 4.02 -2.03 -8.29
C HIS A 59 2.82 -2.74 -8.90
N ARG A 60 2.55 -2.50 -10.18
CA ARG A 60 1.62 -3.32 -10.95
C ARG A 60 2.38 -4.46 -11.61
N LYS A 61 2.13 -5.69 -11.18
CA LYS A 61 2.69 -6.88 -11.83
C LYS A 61 2.09 -7.05 -13.22
N GLY A 62 2.94 -7.27 -14.21
CA GLY A 62 2.51 -7.69 -15.54
C GLY A 62 2.28 -9.20 -15.58
N PHE A 63 1.25 -9.62 -16.30
CA PHE A 63 1.03 -11.00 -16.67
C PHE A 63 1.32 -11.15 -18.16
N ASP A 64 2.04 -12.19 -18.53
CA ASP A 64 2.29 -12.51 -19.93
C ASP A 64 1.10 -13.29 -20.47
N CYS A 65 0.38 -12.70 -21.44
CA CYS A 65 -0.81 -13.28 -22.06
C CYS A 65 -0.57 -14.64 -22.73
N ARG A 66 0.70 -15.01 -22.98
CA ARG A 66 1.08 -16.34 -23.49
C ARG A 66 0.83 -17.44 -22.45
N PHE A 67 0.75 -17.08 -21.17
CA PHE A 67 0.29 -17.99 -20.12
C PHE A 67 -1.22 -17.82 -19.97
N ALA A 68 -1.98 -18.87 -20.27
CA ALA A 68 -3.43 -18.84 -20.19
C ALA A 68 -3.89 -18.46 -18.78
N ASN A 69 -4.59 -17.33 -18.65
CA ASN A 69 -5.14 -16.84 -17.38
C ASN A 69 -6.23 -17.75 -16.78
N THR A 70 -6.71 -18.74 -17.52
CA THR A 70 -7.79 -19.64 -17.09
C THR A 70 -7.37 -20.60 -15.97
N ASP A 71 -6.07 -20.90 -15.83
CA ASP A 71 -5.57 -21.93 -14.90
C ASP A 71 -4.47 -21.45 -13.94
N LEU A 72 -4.24 -20.13 -13.82
CA LEU A 72 -3.21 -19.59 -12.89
C LEU A 72 -3.55 -19.78 -11.41
N GLY A 73 -4.72 -20.33 -11.06
CA GLY A 73 -5.15 -20.50 -9.67
C GLY A 73 -5.31 -19.18 -8.90
N LEU A 74 -5.33 -18.05 -9.61
CA LEU A 74 -5.51 -16.72 -9.03
C LEU A 74 -6.99 -16.53 -8.72
N LEU A 75 -7.40 -16.88 -7.50
CA LEU A 75 -8.76 -16.70 -6.97
C LEU A 75 -9.12 -15.24 -6.66
N CYS A 76 -8.37 -14.27 -7.18
CA CYS A 76 -8.57 -12.84 -6.94
C CYS A 76 -8.88 -12.10 -8.25
N SER A 77 -9.52 -10.94 -8.15
CA SER A 77 -9.79 -10.08 -9.29
C SER A 77 -8.60 -9.15 -9.58
N THR A 78 -8.50 -8.69 -10.82
CA THR A 78 -7.60 -7.60 -11.23
C THR A 78 -8.40 -6.33 -11.42
N THR A 79 -7.84 -5.17 -11.09
CA THR A 79 -8.50 -3.87 -11.33
C THR A 79 -8.01 -3.19 -12.60
N GLN A 80 -7.33 -3.93 -13.48
CA GLN A 80 -6.68 -3.41 -14.68
C GLN A 80 -5.73 -2.25 -14.38
N GLY A 81 -5.04 -2.30 -13.23
CA GLY A 81 -4.13 -1.26 -12.78
C GLY A 81 -4.79 -0.01 -12.18
N LYS A 82 -6.11 -0.02 -11.96
CA LYS A 82 -6.84 1.11 -11.34
C LYS A 82 -6.99 0.90 -9.84
N LEU A 83 -6.73 1.92 -9.03
CA LEU A 83 -6.82 1.81 -7.58
C LEU A 83 -7.25 3.11 -6.92
N LYS A 84 -8.29 3.03 -6.08
CA LYS A 84 -8.77 4.15 -5.25
C LYS A 84 -8.14 4.07 -3.87
N VAL A 85 -7.00 4.74 -3.67
CA VAL A 85 -6.22 4.67 -2.42
C VAL A 85 -7.03 5.13 -1.20
N HIS A 86 -7.90 6.13 -1.37
CA HIS A 86 -8.80 6.61 -0.32
C HIS A 86 -9.82 5.56 0.17
N LYS A 87 -10.04 4.45 -0.58
CA LYS A 87 -10.88 3.31 -0.19
C LYS A 87 -10.09 2.04 0.09
N LEU A 88 -8.76 2.14 0.20
CA LEU A 88 -7.90 0.97 0.38
C LEU A 88 -7.81 0.58 1.86
N PHE A 89 -7.63 1.56 2.74
CA PHE A 89 -7.35 1.36 4.16
C PHE A 89 -8.60 1.57 5.02
N ASN A 90 -8.77 0.76 6.07
CA ASN A 90 -9.93 0.87 6.99
C ASN A 90 -9.58 1.49 8.35
N LYS A 91 -8.30 1.71 8.65
CA LYS A 91 -7.82 2.24 9.94
C LYS A 91 -7.42 3.72 9.89
N PHE A 92 -7.25 4.30 8.71
CA PHE A 92 -6.88 5.69 8.53
C PHE A 92 -7.46 6.23 7.23
N HIS A 93 -7.63 7.55 7.18
CA HIS A 93 -8.10 8.25 6.00
C HIS A 93 -6.91 8.84 5.23
N VAL A 94 -6.94 8.73 3.90
CA VAL A 94 -5.94 9.35 3.02
C VAL A 94 -6.52 10.67 2.51
N GLU A 95 -6.00 11.80 3.01
CA GLU A 95 -6.48 13.13 2.62
C GLU A 95 -5.89 13.61 1.28
N SER A 96 -4.62 13.30 1.05
CA SER A 96 -3.93 13.67 -0.17
C SER A 96 -3.06 12.53 -0.69
N LEU A 97 -2.95 12.47 -2.02
CA LEU A 97 -2.15 11.49 -2.75
C LEU A 97 -1.38 12.23 -3.84
N ILE A 98 -0.09 12.42 -3.64
CA ILE A 98 0.79 13.22 -4.51
C ILE A 98 1.82 12.29 -5.12
N SER A 99 1.92 12.26 -6.46
CA SER A 99 2.95 11.48 -7.16
C SER A 99 4.35 12.06 -6.93
N THR A 100 5.32 11.20 -6.68
CA THR A 100 6.71 11.58 -6.45
C THR A 100 7.68 10.64 -7.16
N SER A 101 8.95 11.05 -7.25
CA SER A 101 10.05 10.16 -7.63
C SER A 101 10.15 8.95 -6.68
N LEU A 102 10.75 7.86 -7.16
CA LEU A 102 10.92 6.61 -6.39
C LEU A 102 11.65 6.82 -5.05
N SER A 103 12.57 7.80 -4.98
CA SER A 103 13.30 8.14 -3.76
C SER A 103 12.60 9.14 -2.86
N LEU A 104 11.42 9.65 -3.26
CA LEU A 104 10.68 10.77 -2.63
C LEU A 104 11.42 12.11 -2.61
N MET A 105 12.60 12.22 -3.21
CA MET A 105 13.39 13.46 -3.17
C MET A 105 12.77 14.57 -4.03
N HIS A 106 12.04 14.19 -5.07
CA HIS A 106 11.41 15.12 -6.00
C HIS A 106 9.89 14.89 -6.03
N SER A 107 9.14 15.91 -5.66
CA SER A 107 7.74 16.08 -6.04
C SER A 107 7.68 16.82 -7.37
N PHE A 108 6.81 16.39 -8.28
CA PHE A 108 6.62 17.13 -9.53
C PHE A 108 5.97 18.50 -9.20
N PRO A 109 6.41 19.61 -9.81
CA PRO A 109 5.85 20.94 -9.51
C PRO A 109 4.33 21.02 -9.71
N ASP A 110 3.82 20.29 -10.69
CA ASP A 110 2.40 20.17 -11.02
C ASP A 110 1.73 18.92 -10.41
N ALA A 111 2.33 18.34 -9.37
CA ALA A 111 1.80 17.15 -8.72
C ALA A 111 0.46 17.47 -8.04
N ARG A 112 -0.61 17.20 -8.77
CA ARG A 112 -1.99 17.35 -8.30
C ARG A 112 -2.32 16.24 -7.32
N ASN A 113 -3.26 16.53 -6.43
CA ASN A 113 -3.88 15.50 -5.60
C ASN A 113 -4.69 14.56 -6.50
N ILE A 114 -4.39 13.26 -6.43
CA ILE A 114 -4.97 12.24 -7.31
C ILE A 114 -6.05 11.47 -6.54
N SER A 115 -7.21 11.25 -7.15
CA SER A 115 -8.30 10.47 -6.54
C SER A 115 -8.20 8.97 -6.85
N GLU A 116 -7.67 8.62 -8.02
CA GLU A 116 -7.52 7.26 -8.52
C GLU A 116 -6.18 7.07 -9.24
N ILE A 117 -5.46 6.02 -8.88
CA ILE A 117 -4.21 5.60 -9.53
C ILE A 117 -4.56 4.79 -10.77
N SER A 118 -3.83 4.99 -11.86
CA SER A 118 -3.83 4.12 -13.04
C SER A 118 -2.37 3.81 -13.39
N MET A 119 -2.03 2.53 -13.47
CA MET A 119 -0.66 2.05 -13.75
C MET A 119 -0.65 1.10 -14.93
N ASN A 120 0.35 1.20 -15.82
CA ASN A 120 0.58 0.20 -16.84
C ASN A 120 1.23 -1.07 -16.24
N PRO A 121 1.14 -2.22 -16.92
CA PRO A 121 1.82 -3.43 -16.48
C PRO A 121 3.33 -3.18 -16.28
N MET A 122 3.89 -3.72 -15.20
CA MET A 122 5.29 -3.58 -14.79
C MET A 122 5.73 -2.17 -14.35
N GLU A 123 4.81 -1.23 -14.15
CA GLU A 123 5.13 0.09 -13.59
C GLU A 123 5.30 0.05 -12.06
N ILE A 124 6.23 0.86 -11.56
CA ILE A 124 6.42 1.13 -10.13
C ILE A 124 6.25 2.63 -9.90
N ASN A 125 5.19 2.99 -9.18
CA ASN A 125 4.86 4.38 -8.87
C ASN A 125 4.96 4.63 -7.37
N THR A 126 5.41 5.83 -7.02
CA THR A 126 5.57 6.26 -5.63
C THR A 126 4.71 7.47 -5.36
N TYR A 127 4.06 7.44 -4.20
CA TYR A 127 3.15 8.46 -3.78
C TYR A 127 3.48 8.90 -2.36
N ARG A 128 3.45 10.20 -2.14
CA ARG A 128 3.40 10.79 -0.81
C ARG A 128 1.93 10.93 -0.43
N ILE A 129 1.53 10.26 0.64
CA ILE A 129 0.17 10.31 1.17
C ILE A 129 0.14 11.07 2.50
N GLN A 130 -0.93 11.83 2.71
CA GLN A 130 -1.23 12.44 4.01
C GLN A 130 -2.29 11.62 4.73
N LEU A 131 -1.96 11.23 5.96
CA LEU A 131 -2.75 10.37 6.84
C LEU A 131 -3.51 11.24 7.84
N ARG A 132 -4.74 10.84 8.18
CA ARG A 132 -5.53 11.41 9.26
C ARG A 132 -6.42 10.36 9.91
#